data_AF-A0A914ZBU1-F1
#
_entry.id   AF-A0A914ZBU1-F1
#
_cell.length_a   1.000
_cell.length_b   1.000
_cell.length_c   1.000
_cell.angle_alpha   90.00
_cell.angle_beta   90.00
_cell.angle_gamma   90.00
#
_symmetry.space_group_name_H-M   'P 1'
#
loop_
_entity.id
_entity.type
_entity.pdbx_description
1 polymer ?
#
loop_
_entity_poly.entity_id
_entity_poly.type
_entity_poly.pdbx_seq_one_letter_code
_entity_poly.pdbx_strand_id
1 'polypeptide(L)'
;MSSQGLDFVAPGAAITRSPKFAAENYIGLTGTSYSCPNAAGVTACLLTALKHSSIKYSPKSIKFVLTKTAKLPQNRNKFEFGHGIIQIFSTFDYFCNHSKIDFNNIIPNVVPAAGGIFFTQNDDENDTIMEREIDLSKYIEIKSENSALVEKWKLEVSPKSAKDFIELPLKLDENNLFKIKIDTKNLEAGSLNFAEILVIDPLIGAICNIPLNAMYILKVNEFHNFRIQKEITLNYEKPYHLIFYPCFEESSNYKSCEIKITALENTVLNLCIQYVFWRKNEETVKILDFIPKIPTQKYSISVENKATYEFCIYQKMGSSAMAKFNLEFDFQKDNQKEAIDRAEDKDTVANELLQSKKDCI
;
A
#
# COMPACT_ATOMS: atom_id res chain seq x y z
N MET A 1 0.05 0.16 -6.95
CA MET A 1 -0.55 1.01 -5.90
C MET A 1 -1.13 2.27 -6.53
N SER A 2 -2.46 2.39 -6.58
CA SER A 2 -3.10 3.58 -7.17
C SER A 2 -2.98 4.79 -6.24
N SER A 3 -3.04 5.97 -6.85
CA SER A 3 -3.53 7.21 -6.22
C SER A 3 -4.63 6.93 -5.19
N GLN A 4 -4.72 7.71 -4.12
CA GLN A 4 -5.82 7.66 -3.15
C GLN A 4 -7.18 7.67 -3.88
N GLY A 5 -7.74 6.49 -4.13
CA GLY A 5 -9.04 6.31 -4.80
C GLY A 5 -10.20 6.21 -3.80
N LEU A 6 -9.89 6.04 -2.51
CA LEU A 6 -10.85 5.94 -1.43
C LEU A 6 -10.80 7.20 -0.56
N ASP A 7 -11.86 8.01 -0.61
CA ASP A 7 -11.94 9.24 0.18
C ASP A 7 -12.27 8.95 1.66
N PHE A 8 -13.28 8.13 1.93
CA PHE A 8 -13.74 7.76 3.27
C PHE A 8 -14.61 6.51 3.17
N VAL A 9 -14.95 5.90 4.32
CA VAL A 9 -15.84 4.75 4.38
C VAL A 9 -17.11 5.02 5.20
N ALA A 10 -18.17 4.30 4.87
CA ALA A 10 -19.39 4.22 5.67
C ALA A 10 -19.68 2.75 6.04
N PRO A 11 -20.48 2.49 7.10
CA PRO A 11 -20.90 1.13 7.43
C PRO A 11 -21.59 0.44 6.25
N GLY A 12 -21.04 -0.70 5.81
CA GLY A 12 -21.53 -1.49 4.68
C GLY A 12 -22.04 -2.88 5.05
N ALA A 13 -22.11 -3.21 6.34
CA ALA A 13 -22.82 -4.38 6.85
C ALA A 13 -24.24 -3.95 7.18
N ALA A 14 -25.19 -4.30 6.31
CA ALA A 14 -26.58 -3.91 6.43
C ALA A 14 -27.46 -5.13 6.68
N ILE A 15 -28.36 -5.02 7.66
CA ILE A 15 -29.54 -5.90 7.73
C ILE A 15 -30.56 -5.27 6.78
N THR A 16 -30.72 -5.85 5.60
CA THR A 16 -31.65 -5.34 4.57
C THR A 16 -32.86 -6.26 4.45
N ARG A 17 -33.97 -5.72 3.96
CA ARG A 17 -35.14 -6.53 3.65
C ARG A 17 -34.79 -7.45 2.49
N SER A 18 -35.10 -8.73 2.63
CA SER A 18 -34.90 -9.70 1.57
C SER A 18 -35.76 -9.35 0.35
N PRO A 19 -35.37 -9.74 -0.89
CA PRO A 19 -36.22 -9.60 -2.05
C PRO A 19 -37.61 -10.20 -1.80
N LYS A 20 -38.66 -9.64 -2.41
CA LYS A 20 -40.07 -10.02 -2.16
C LYS A 20 -40.39 -11.52 -2.32
N PHE A 21 -39.50 -12.29 -2.97
CA PHE A 21 -39.65 -13.71 -3.26
C PHE A 21 -38.82 -14.63 -2.33
N ALA A 22 -38.07 -14.08 -1.38
CA ALA A 22 -37.29 -14.85 -0.43
C ALA A 22 -38.10 -15.16 0.85
N ALA A 23 -37.90 -16.34 1.43
CA ALA A 23 -38.64 -16.83 2.60
C ALA A 23 -38.29 -16.10 3.90
N GLU A 24 -37.09 -15.52 3.99
CA GLU A 24 -36.65 -14.74 5.14
C GLU A 24 -36.95 -13.25 4.92
N ASN A 25 -37.45 -12.54 5.94
CA ASN A 25 -37.83 -11.13 5.81
C ASN A 25 -36.63 -10.16 5.81
N TYR A 26 -35.50 -10.57 6.40
CA TYR A 26 -34.29 -9.78 6.53
C TYR A 26 -33.07 -10.64 6.26
N ILE A 27 -32.09 -10.07 5.56
CA ILE A 27 -30.82 -10.71 5.23
C ILE A 27 -29.67 -9.78 5.62
N GLY A 28 -28.62 -10.33 6.22
CA GLY A 28 -27.38 -9.61 6.49
C GLY A 28 -26.51 -9.63 5.23
N LEU A 29 -26.25 -8.46 4.66
CA LEU A 29 -25.39 -8.32 3.48
C LEU A 29 -24.22 -7.37 3.78
N THR A 30 -23.05 -7.74 3.28
CA THR A 30 -21.82 -6.95 3.40
C THR A 30 -21.34 -6.57 2.01
N GLY A 31 -21.02 -5.30 1.79
CA GLY A 31 -20.42 -4.86 0.54
C GLY A 31 -20.43 -3.35 0.35
N THR A 32 -19.63 -2.88 -0.62
CA THR A 32 -19.58 -1.47 -1.02
C THR A 32 -20.94 -0.97 -1.52
N SER A 33 -21.72 -1.84 -2.19
CA SER A 33 -23.10 -1.57 -2.60
C SER A 33 -24.06 -1.24 -1.45
N TYR A 34 -23.70 -1.54 -0.19
CA TYR A 34 -24.46 -1.18 1.01
C TYR A 34 -23.83 -0.02 1.79
N SER A 35 -22.51 0.18 1.64
CA SER A 35 -21.79 1.34 2.20
C SER A 35 -22.11 2.63 1.43
N CYS A 36 -22.10 2.59 0.10
CA CYS A 36 -22.43 3.74 -0.75
C CYS A 36 -23.81 4.36 -0.47
N PRO A 37 -24.93 3.61 -0.42
CA PRO A 37 -26.23 4.18 -0.11
C PRO A 37 -26.32 4.72 1.32
N ASN A 38 -25.59 4.14 2.28
CA ASN A 38 -25.48 4.69 3.63
C ASN A 38 -24.82 6.07 3.60
N ALA A 39 -23.63 6.18 2.99
CA ALA A 39 -22.93 7.45 2.81
C ALA A 39 -23.81 8.51 2.12
N ALA A 40 -24.54 8.12 1.07
CA ALA A 40 -25.46 9.02 0.36
C ALA A 40 -26.62 9.49 1.25
N GLY A 41 -27.27 8.58 1.97
CA GLY A 41 -28.40 8.89 2.85
C GLY A 41 -28.01 9.83 3.99
N VAL A 42 -26.90 9.55 4.68
CA VAL A 42 -26.44 10.40 5.78
C VAL A 42 -25.94 11.77 5.28
N THR A 43 -25.37 11.82 4.07
CA THR A 43 -25.02 13.10 3.42
C THR A 43 -26.27 13.90 3.06
N ALA A 44 -27.35 13.27 2.61
CA ALA A 44 -28.61 13.98 2.34
C ALA A 44 -29.21 14.63 3.61
N CYS A 45 -29.10 13.96 4.76
CA CYS A 45 -29.46 14.55 6.05
C CYS A 45 -28.61 15.78 6.38
N LEU A 46 -27.29 15.70 6.19
CA LEU A 46 -26.37 16.83 6.36
C LEU A 46 -26.79 18.02 5.47
N LEU A 47 -27.03 17.80 4.18
CA LEU A 47 -27.44 18.86 3.25
C LEU A 47 -28.74 19.55 3.71
N THR A 48 -29.69 18.76 4.21
CA THR A 48 -30.95 19.28 4.76
C THR A 48 -30.70 20.17 5.99
N ALA A 49 -29.85 19.73 6.91
CA ALA A 49 -29.49 20.50 8.11
C ALA A 49 -28.76 21.81 7.77
N LEU A 50 -27.81 21.77 6.82
CA LEU A 50 -27.10 22.96 6.35
C LEU A 50 -28.06 23.96 5.70
N LYS A 51 -28.99 23.48 4.88
CA LYS A 51 -30.00 24.32 4.22
C LYS A 51 -30.94 24.97 5.24
N HIS A 52 -31.39 24.23 6.25
CA HIS A 52 -32.20 24.79 7.35
C HIS A 52 -31.44 25.84 8.17
N SER A 53 -30.12 25.67 8.32
CA SER A 53 -29.25 26.59 9.07
C SER A 53 -28.76 27.78 8.24
N SER A 54 -29.21 27.91 6.99
CA SER A 54 -28.75 28.95 6.04
C SER A 54 -27.22 28.97 5.82
N ILE A 55 -26.56 27.82 5.98
CA ILE A 55 -25.12 27.68 5.76
C ILE A 55 -24.89 27.37 4.27
N LYS A 56 -24.07 28.19 3.60
CA LYS A 56 -23.69 27.97 2.22
C LYS A 56 -22.76 26.77 2.11
N TYR A 57 -23.02 25.93 1.11
CA TYR A 57 -22.16 24.79 0.79
C TYR A 57 -22.06 24.61 -0.73
N SER A 58 -21.00 23.94 -1.15
CA SER A 58 -20.77 23.42 -2.50
C SER A 58 -20.35 21.96 -2.45
N PRO A 59 -20.46 21.19 -3.55
CA PRO A 59 -20.00 19.80 -3.59
C PRO A 59 -18.55 19.61 -3.11
N LYS A 60 -17.68 20.57 -3.44
CA LYS A 60 -16.27 20.58 -3.00
C LYS A 60 -16.14 20.75 -1.50
N SER A 61 -16.84 21.73 -0.93
CA SER A 61 -16.84 21.95 0.53
C SER A 61 -17.42 20.75 1.30
N ILE A 62 -18.45 20.10 0.77
CA ILE A 62 -19.05 18.91 1.39
C ILE A 62 -18.02 17.77 1.40
N LYS A 63 -17.42 17.45 0.25
CA LYS A 63 -16.38 16.42 0.16
C LYS A 63 -15.22 16.72 1.12
N PHE A 64 -14.73 17.96 1.12
CA PHE A 64 -13.62 18.41 1.98
C PHE A 64 -13.92 18.26 3.47
N VAL A 65 -15.07 18.73 3.94
CA VAL A 65 -15.40 18.66 5.37
C VAL A 65 -15.70 17.22 5.78
N LEU A 66 -16.31 16.41 4.90
CA LEU A 66 -16.51 14.97 5.14
C LEU A 66 -15.20 14.23 5.31
N THR A 67 -14.24 14.39 4.40
CA THR A 67 -12.91 13.75 4.52
C THR A 67 -12.17 14.25 5.76
N LYS A 68 -12.25 15.55 6.05
CA LYS A 68 -11.56 16.15 7.19
C LYS A 68 -12.09 15.68 8.55
N THR A 69 -13.40 15.49 8.66
CA THR A 69 -14.05 15.07 9.92
C THR A 69 -14.18 13.57 10.06
N ALA A 70 -13.82 12.80 9.01
CA ALA A 70 -13.78 11.36 9.06
C ALA A 70 -12.81 10.89 10.16
N LYS A 71 -13.20 9.83 10.87
CA LYS A 71 -12.44 9.28 11.98
C LYS A 71 -11.82 7.96 11.57
N LEU A 72 -10.49 7.93 11.47
CA LEU A 72 -9.75 6.69 11.27
C LEU A 72 -9.77 5.88 12.58
N PRO A 73 -10.27 4.63 12.59
CA PRO A 73 -10.23 3.80 13.78
C PRO A 73 -8.78 3.53 14.22
N GLN A 74 -8.59 3.30 15.51
CA GLN A 74 -7.28 2.88 16.03
C GLN A 74 -6.82 1.61 15.30
N ASN A 75 -5.51 1.53 15.01
CA ASN A 75 -4.87 0.43 14.30
C ASN A 75 -5.32 0.20 12.84
N ARG A 76 -6.11 1.09 12.24
CA ARG A 76 -6.45 1.03 10.81
C ARG A 76 -5.59 1.95 9.97
N ASN A 77 -5.37 1.56 8.72
CA ASN A 77 -4.58 2.32 7.77
C ASN A 77 -5.49 3.07 6.77
N LYS A 78 -4.92 4.08 6.12
CA LYS A 78 -5.63 4.89 5.13
C LYS A 78 -5.85 4.17 3.79
N PHE A 79 -5.12 3.08 3.51
CA PHE A 79 -5.37 2.29 2.30
C PHE A 79 -6.74 1.62 2.33
N GLU A 80 -7.15 1.15 3.50
CA GLU A 80 -8.43 0.47 3.73
C GLU A 80 -9.59 1.42 4.05
N PHE A 81 -9.31 2.52 4.76
CA PHE A 81 -10.35 3.40 5.30
C PHE A 81 -10.36 4.81 4.68
N GLY A 82 -9.43 5.14 3.79
CA GLY A 82 -9.24 6.50 3.28
C GLY A 82 -8.96 7.46 4.43
N HIS A 83 -9.73 8.54 4.52
CA HIS A 83 -9.65 9.47 5.66
C HIS A 83 -10.33 8.95 6.93
N GLY A 84 -11.06 7.83 6.86
CA GLY A 84 -11.71 7.19 7.99
C GLY A 84 -13.22 6.98 7.79
N ILE A 85 -13.90 6.69 8.89
CA ILE A 85 -15.36 6.50 8.91
C ILE A 85 -16.05 7.86 8.98
N ILE A 86 -17.04 8.08 8.10
CA ILE A 86 -17.85 9.31 8.05
C ILE A 86 -18.46 9.71 9.40
N GLN A 87 -18.35 10.99 9.79
CA GLN A 87 -18.83 11.52 11.07
C GLN A 87 -19.77 12.73 10.87
N ILE A 88 -21.04 12.49 10.54
CA ILE A 88 -21.96 13.55 10.09
C ILE A 88 -22.18 14.68 11.12
N PHE A 89 -22.29 14.36 12.41
CA PHE A 89 -22.43 15.39 13.44
C PHE A 89 -21.20 16.29 13.49
N SER A 90 -20.01 15.70 13.53
CA SER A 90 -18.75 16.47 13.49
C SER A 90 -18.61 17.26 12.19
N THR A 91 -19.08 16.74 11.05
CA THR A 91 -19.14 17.47 9.79
C THR A 91 -20.04 18.70 9.88
N PHE A 92 -21.25 18.57 10.45
CA PHE A 92 -22.17 19.69 10.65
C PHE A 92 -21.61 20.74 11.61
N ASP A 93 -21.06 20.32 12.74
CA ASP A 93 -20.42 21.21 13.72
C ASP A 93 -19.26 21.99 13.09
N TYR A 94 -18.48 21.34 12.23
CA TYR A 94 -17.42 21.99 11.49
C TYR A 94 -17.94 23.11 10.59
N PHE A 95 -19.04 22.88 9.86
CA PHE A 95 -19.69 23.92 9.05
C PHE A 95 -20.22 25.08 9.89
N CYS A 96 -20.83 24.81 11.05
CA CYS A 96 -21.31 25.84 11.97
C CYS A 96 -20.16 26.73 12.48
N ASN A 97 -19.08 26.10 12.95
CA ASN A 97 -17.90 26.78 13.49
C ASN A 97 -17.16 27.62 12.44
N HIS A 98 -17.26 27.26 11.16
CA HIS A 98 -16.61 27.95 10.04
C HIS A 98 -17.63 28.61 9.10
N SER A 99 -18.83 28.93 9.57
CA SER A 99 -19.93 29.50 8.78
C SER A 99 -19.62 30.83 8.09
N LYS A 100 -18.61 31.56 8.60
CA LYS A 100 -18.14 32.84 8.04
C LYS A 100 -17.09 32.65 6.92
N ILE A 101 -16.58 31.44 6.74
CA ILE A 101 -15.56 31.12 5.74
C ILE A 101 -16.24 30.76 4.42
N ASP A 102 -15.81 31.41 3.34
CA ASP A 102 -16.17 30.96 1.99
C ASP A 102 -15.25 29.84 1.54
N PHE A 103 -15.68 28.60 1.81
CA PHE A 103 -14.96 27.40 1.41
C PHE A 103 -14.65 27.32 -0.09
N ASN A 104 -15.41 27.98 -0.96
CA ASN A 104 -15.15 27.94 -2.41
C ASN A 104 -13.89 28.70 -2.81
N ASN A 105 -13.49 29.67 -1.99
CA ASN A 105 -12.30 30.47 -2.24
C ASN A 105 -11.08 29.84 -1.59
N ILE A 106 -11.23 29.17 -0.44
CA ILE A 106 -10.08 28.62 0.30
C ILE A 106 -9.73 27.20 -0.12
N ILE A 107 -10.70 26.34 -0.45
CA ILE A 107 -10.43 24.95 -0.82
C ILE A 107 -9.89 24.90 -2.25
N PRO A 108 -8.63 24.47 -2.47
CA PRO A 108 -8.11 24.33 -3.82
C PRO A 108 -8.77 23.16 -4.56
N ASN A 109 -8.75 23.20 -5.90
CA ASN A 109 -9.20 22.02 -6.65
C ASN A 109 -8.11 20.97 -6.60
N VAL A 110 -8.40 19.80 -6.04
CA VAL A 110 -7.47 18.68 -6.10
C VAL A 110 -7.40 18.17 -7.53
N VAL A 111 -6.18 18.05 -8.05
CA VAL A 111 -5.92 17.54 -9.39
C VAL A 111 -6.01 16.01 -9.35
N PRO A 112 -6.92 15.37 -10.09
CA PRO A 112 -7.18 13.92 -9.97
C PRO A 112 -6.02 13.02 -10.43
N ALA A 113 -5.07 13.57 -11.20
CA ALA A 113 -4.10 12.79 -11.96
C ALA A 113 -2.72 12.63 -11.30
N ALA A 114 -2.42 13.32 -10.20
CA ALA A 114 -1.03 13.40 -9.71
C ALA A 114 -0.47 12.16 -9.00
N GLY A 115 -1.25 11.10 -8.83
CA GLY A 115 -0.72 9.88 -8.22
C GLY A 115 -0.30 10.08 -6.76
N GLY A 116 0.39 9.09 -6.20
CA GLY A 116 1.20 9.28 -5.00
C GLY A 116 2.68 9.37 -5.36
N ILE A 117 3.47 9.88 -4.42
CA ILE A 117 4.92 9.95 -4.58
C ILE A 117 5.51 8.60 -4.17
N PHE A 118 6.16 7.92 -5.09
CA PHE A 118 6.81 6.63 -4.84
C PHE A 118 8.32 6.80 -4.78
N PHE A 119 8.90 6.46 -3.64
CA PHE A 119 10.34 6.38 -3.48
C PHE A 119 10.74 4.92 -3.39
N THR A 120 11.62 4.52 -4.30
CA THR A 120 12.26 3.22 -4.33
C THR A 120 13.76 3.48 -4.30
N GLN A 121 14.50 2.76 -3.47
CA GLN A 121 15.95 2.79 -3.53
C GLN A 121 16.40 2.43 -4.95
N ASN A 122 17.33 3.19 -5.53
CA ASN A 122 17.89 2.86 -6.84
C ASN A 122 18.64 1.52 -6.77
N ASP A 123 18.55 0.76 -7.86
CA ASP A 123 19.13 -0.58 -7.96
C ASP A 123 20.66 -0.57 -7.81
N ASP A 124 21.32 0.54 -8.19
CA ASP A 124 22.77 0.66 -8.27
C ASP A 124 23.42 1.49 -7.15
N GLU A 125 22.64 2.19 -6.32
CA GLU A 125 23.16 3.11 -5.30
C GLU A 125 22.83 2.62 -3.89
N ASN A 126 23.85 2.54 -3.03
CA ASN A 126 23.69 2.32 -1.58
C ASN A 126 23.20 3.59 -0.86
N ASP A 127 22.71 4.59 -1.60
CA ASP A 127 22.26 5.84 -1.04
C ASP A 127 21.00 5.62 -0.21
N THR A 128 21.16 5.88 1.08
CA THR A 128 20.09 5.85 2.08
C THR A 128 19.29 7.15 2.09
N ILE A 129 19.83 8.20 1.46
CA ILE A 129 19.21 9.51 1.39
C ILE A 129 18.79 9.78 -0.05
N MET A 130 17.50 10.06 -0.25
CA MET A 130 16.93 10.42 -1.54
C MET A 130 16.31 11.81 -1.46
N GLU A 131 16.57 12.64 -2.47
CA GLU A 131 15.95 13.95 -2.59
C GLU A 131 15.05 13.99 -3.84
N ARG A 132 13.86 14.59 -3.70
CA ARG A 132 13.01 14.91 -4.86
C ARG A 132 12.36 16.27 -4.70
N GLU A 133 12.27 16.96 -5.82
CA GLU A 133 11.49 18.18 -5.94
C GLU A 133 10.04 17.82 -6.30
N ILE A 134 9.10 18.36 -5.54
CA ILE A 134 7.66 18.18 -5.74
C ILE A 134 7.09 19.50 -6.22
N ASP A 135 6.31 19.41 -7.29
CA ASP A 135 5.49 20.50 -7.79
C ASP A 135 4.08 20.39 -7.22
N LEU A 136 3.72 21.32 -6.33
CA LEU A 136 2.43 21.36 -5.66
C LEU A 136 1.27 21.62 -6.64
N SER A 137 1.52 22.32 -7.76
CA SER A 137 0.50 22.59 -8.78
C SER A 137 -0.03 21.32 -9.44
N LYS A 138 0.74 20.23 -9.38
CA LYS A 138 0.28 18.91 -9.82
C LYS A 138 -0.80 18.35 -8.94
N TYR A 139 -0.88 18.71 -7.65
CA TYR A 139 -1.84 18.16 -6.69
C TYR A 139 -3.00 19.10 -6.42
N ILE A 140 -2.76 20.41 -6.52
CA ILE A 140 -3.77 21.44 -6.29
C ILE A 140 -3.74 22.52 -7.36
N GLU A 141 -4.91 22.88 -7.85
CA GLU A 141 -5.10 24.05 -8.68
C GLU A 141 -5.18 25.29 -7.78
N ILE A 142 -4.14 26.13 -7.86
CA ILE A 142 -4.07 27.40 -7.15
C ILE A 142 -4.58 28.47 -8.10
N LYS A 143 -5.76 29.03 -7.81
CA LYS A 143 -6.27 30.19 -8.54
C LYS A 143 -5.42 31.42 -8.24
N SER A 144 -5.30 32.33 -9.22
CA SER A 144 -4.60 33.61 -9.05
C SER A 144 -5.09 34.43 -7.84
N GLU A 145 -6.39 34.34 -7.57
CA GLU A 145 -7.11 34.92 -6.42
C GLU A 145 -6.58 34.44 -5.06
N ASN A 146 -5.97 33.24 -5.04
CA ASN A 146 -5.51 32.53 -3.85
C ASN A 146 -3.98 32.59 -3.68
N SER A 147 -3.26 33.25 -4.58
CA SER A 147 -1.79 33.34 -4.57
C SER A 147 -1.25 33.87 -3.24
N ALA A 148 -1.88 34.89 -2.66
CA ALA A 148 -1.50 35.45 -1.35
C ALA A 148 -1.80 34.52 -0.14
N LEU A 149 -2.59 33.46 -0.33
CA LEU A 149 -2.86 32.46 0.72
C LEU A 149 -1.76 31.38 0.76
N VAL A 150 -1.16 31.08 -0.39
CA VAL A 150 -0.09 30.08 -0.52
C VAL A 150 1.08 30.39 0.41
N GLU A 151 1.50 31.66 0.50
CA GLU A 151 2.61 32.09 1.36
C GLU A 151 2.38 31.78 2.86
N LYS A 152 1.12 31.57 3.26
CA LYS A 152 0.72 31.27 4.64
C LYS A 152 0.60 29.77 4.89
N TRP A 153 0.61 28.96 3.84
CA TRP A 153 0.50 27.52 3.97
C TRP A 153 1.77 26.91 4.55
N LYS A 154 1.56 25.88 5.36
CA LYS A 154 2.64 25.11 5.99
C LYS A 154 2.59 23.68 5.50
N LEU A 155 3.75 23.05 5.45
CA LEU A 155 3.86 21.63 5.15
C LEU A 155 4.10 20.86 6.45
N GLU A 156 3.32 19.79 6.65
CA GLU A 156 3.53 18.84 7.74
C GLU A 156 3.50 17.40 7.21
N VAL A 157 4.08 16.47 7.97
CA VAL A 157 4.04 15.03 7.64
C VAL A 157 3.06 14.32 8.57
N SER A 158 2.27 13.40 8.01
CA SER A 158 1.44 12.45 8.75
C SER A 158 1.74 11.00 8.31
N PRO A 159 1.83 10.03 9.24
CA PRO A 159 1.78 10.19 10.69
C PRO A 159 3.02 10.93 11.22
N LYS A 160 2.97 11.43 12.48
CA LYS A 160 4.09 12.17 13.08
C LYS A 160 5.40 11.39 13.11
N SER A 161 5.33 10.05 13.21
CA SER A 161 6.49 9.15 13.15
C SER A 161 7.21 9.21 11.79
N ALA A 162 6.55 9.63 10.72
CA ALA A 162 7.21 9.76 9.43
C ALA A 162 8.19 10.94 9.36
N LYS A 163 8.21 11.83 10.37
CA LYS A 163 9.28 12.82 10.53
C LYS A 163 10.65 12.19 10.82
N ASP A 164 10.69 10.93 11.23
CA ASP A 164 11.94 10.21 11.52
C ASP A 164 12.70 9.85 10.23
N PHE A 165 12.00 9.83 9.08
CA PHE A 165 12.58 9.48 7.79
C PHE A 165 12.22 10.44 6.65
N ILE A 166 11.39 11.47 6.90
CA ILE A 166 11.01 12.50 5.92
C ILE A 166 11.34 13.88 6.47
N GLU A 167 12.19 14.60 5.75
CA GLU A 167 12.49 16.00 5.97
C GLU A 167 11.73 16.85 4.93
N LEU A 168 10.96 17.82 5.44
CA LEU A 168 10.23 18.81 4.64
C LEU A 168 10.84 20.20 4.83
N PRO A 169 10.73 21.09 3.83
CA PRO A 169 11.16 22.47 3.98
C PRO A 169 10.18 23.23 4.87
N LEU A 170 10.69 24.28 5.53
CA LEU A 170 9.90 25.11 6.44
C LEU A 170 8.86 25.96 5.71
N LYS A 171 9.08 26.26 4.42
CA LYS A 171 8.21 27.09 3.58
C LYS A 171 8.18 26.55 2.14
N LEU A 172 7.07 26.80 1.47
CA LEU A 172 6.94 26.64 0.02
C LEU A 172 7.75 27.76 -0.67
N ASP A 173 8.29 27.47 -1.85
CA ASP A 173 8.89 28.50 -2.69
C ASP A 173 7.82 29.32 -3.44
N GLU A 174 8.24 30.40 -4.10
CA GLU A 174 7.35 31.29 -4.87
C GLU A 174 6.73 30.59 -6.10
N ASN A 175 7.30 29.47 -6.55
CA ASN A 175 6.85 28.69 -7.70
C ASN A 175 5.97 27.49 -7.30
N ASN A 176 5.65 27.32 -6.02
CA ASN A 176 4.97 26.16 -5.45
C ASN A 176 5.76 24.83 -5.59
N LEU A 177 7.07 24.90 -5.77
CA LEU A 177 7.97 23.76 -5.70
C LEU A 177 8.53 23.64 -4.28
N PHE A 178 8.79 22.41 -3.87
CA PHE A 178 9.46 22.14 -2.61
C PHE A 178 10.25 20.84 -2.67
N LYS A 179 11.43 20.84 -2.06
CA LYS A 179 12.31 19.67 -2.01
C LYS A 179 12.05 18.87 -0.77
N ILE A 180 11.84 17.57 -0.94
CA ILE A 180 11.72 16.62 0.14
C ILE A 180 12.94 15.72 0.17
N LYS A 181 13.36 15.37 1.38
CA LYS A 181 14.46 14.45 1.61
C LYS A 181 13.95 13.27 2.41
N ILE A 182 14.29 12.07 1.97
CA ILE A 182 13.90 10.82 2.60
C ILE A 182 15.15 10.07 3.02
N ASP A 183 15.27 9.78 4.30
CA ASP A 183 16.34 8.97 4.86
C ASP A 183 15.81 7.57 5.21
N THR A 184 16.17 6.58 4.40
CA THR A 184 15.77 5.18 4.57
C THR A 184 16.69 4.39 5.49
N LYS A 185 17.76 5.00 6.05
CA LYS A 185 18.79 4.31 6.85
C LYS A 185 18.23 3.52 8.03
N ASN A 186 17.18 4.04 8.66
CA ASN A 186 16.55 3.43 9.85
C ASN A 186 15.27 2.66 9.51
N LEU A 187 14.90 2.55 8.24
CA LEU A 187 13.73 1.78 7.82
C LEU A 187 14.09 0.29 7.73
N GLU A 188 13.12 -0.56 8.03
CA GLU A 188 13.32 -2.00 7.90
C GLU A 188 13.37 -2.40 6.42
N ALA A 189 14.41 -3.14 6.02
CA ALA A 189 14.53 -3.63 4.65
C ALA A 189 13.34 -4.53 4.28
N GLY A 190 12.72 -4.21 3.15
CA GLY A 190 11.52 -4.83 2.62
C GLY A 190 10.21 -4.29 3.17
N SER A 191 10.25 -3.21 3.95
CA SER A 191 9.04 -2.56 4.47
C SER A 191 8.45 -1.51 3.53
N LEU A 192 7.12 -1.41 3.55
CA LEU A 192 6.35 -0.34 2.93
C LEU A 192 5.99 0.70 4.00
N ASN A 193 6.52 1.92 3.87
CA ASN A 193 6.25 3.01 4.80
C ASN A 193 5.38 4.06 4.11
N PHE A 194 4.14 4.18 4.57
CA PHE A 194 3.21 5.19 4.09
C PHE A 194 3.28 6.45 4.93
N ALA A 195 3.32 7.58 4.26
CA ALA A 195 3.18 8.90 4.83
C ALA A 195 2.37 9.81 3.90
N GLU A 196 1.97 10.96 4.39
CA GLU A 196 1.33 12.01 3.62
C GLU A 196 1.98 13.33 3.96
N ILE A 197 2.13 14.16 2.94
CA ILE A 197 2.49 15.56 3.10
C ILE A 197 1.19 16.34 3.15
N LEU A 198 0.93 16.94 4.31
CA LEU A 198 -0.23 17.78 4.57
C LEU A 198 0.12 19.22 4.21
N VAL A 199 -0.67 19.81 3.33
CA VAL A 199 -0.66 21.25 3.09
C VAL A 199 -1.67 21.86 4.05
N ILE A 200 -1.22 22.71 4.96
CA ILE A 200 -2.03 23.26 6.05
C ILE A 200 -2.28 24.74 5.83
N ASP A 201 -3.56 25.08 5.75
CA ASP A 201 -4.05 26.45 5.85
C ASP A 201 -4.27 26.83 7.33
N PRO A 202 -3.87 28.03 7.78
CA PRO A 202 -4.00 28.44 9.18
C PRO A 202 -5.45 28.58 9.66
N LEU A 203 -6.41 28.80 8.76
CA LEU A 203 -7.83 28.97 9.10
C LEU A 203 -8.57 27.64 9.09
N ILE A 204 -8.29 26.80 8.09
CA ILE A 204 -9.05 25.58 7.84
C ILE A 204 -8.21 24.30 7.90
N GLY A 205 -7.01 24.33 8.48
CA GLY A 205 -6.16 23.15 8.68
C GLY A 205 -5.71 22.50 7.37
N ALA A 206 -5.51 21.17 7.37
CA ALA A 206 -5.07 20.43 6.18
C ALA A 206 -6.08 20.58 5.02
N ILE A 207 -5.61 21.17 3.91
CA ILE A 207 -6.37 21.43 2.68
C ILE A 207 -6.07 20.43 1.56
N CYS A 208 -4.90 19.82 1.58
CA CYS A 208 -4.48 18.80 0.64
C CYS A 208 -3.58 17.79 1.35
N ASN A 209 -3.78 16.52 1.02
CA ASN A 209 -2.95 15.42 1.48
C ASN A 209 -2.28 14.82 0.24
N ILE A 210 -0.95 14.91 0.17
CA ILE A 210 -0.18 14.34 -0.92
C ILE A 210 0.33 12.98 -0.42
N PRO A 211 -0.19 11.85 -0.95
CA PRO A 211 0.23 10.53 -0.51
C PRO A 211 1.67 10.26 -0.93
N LEU A 212 2.46 9.73 0.00
CA LEU A 212 3.86 9.39 -0.16
C LEU A 212 4.08 7.96 0.32
N ASN A 213 4.55 7.10 -0.60
CA ASN A 213 4.96 5.74 -0.31
C ASN A 213 6.48 5.67 -0.38
N ALA A 214 7.12 5.54 0.78
CA ALA A 214 8.54 5.26 0.88
C ALA A 214 8.74 3.75 1.00
N MET A 215 9.34 3.16 -0.02
CA MET A 215 9.66 1.73 -0.08
C MET A 215 11.16 1.56 0.15
N TYR A 216 11.51 0.85 1.22
CA TYR A 216 12.88 0.40 1.41
C TYR A 216 12.96 -1.05 0.97
N ILE A 217 13.53 -1.28 -0.21
CA ILE A 217 13.47 -2.56 -0.91
C ILE A 217 14.50 -3.54 -0.32
N LEU A 218 14.08 -4.77 -0.02
CA LEU A 218 15.01 -5.82 0.38
C LEU A 218 15.72 -6.40 -0.86
N LYS A 219 16.99 -6.05 -1.06
CA LYS A 219 17.82 -6.67 -2.11
C LYS A 219 18.20 -8.11 -1.71
N VAL A 220 17.87 -9.09 -2.54
CA VAL A 220 18.22 -10.50 -2.33
C VAL A 220 19.40 -10.86 -3.22
N ASN A 221 20.53 -11.19 -2.62
CA ASN A 221 21.79 -11.47 -3.30
C ASN A 221 22.57 -12.58 -2.57
N GLU A 222 23.82 -12.81 -2.99
CA GLU A 222 24.72 -13.81 -2.39
C GLU A 222 24.91 -13.64 -0.89
N PHE A 223 24.95 -12.40 -0.37
CA PHE A 223 25.08 -12.14 1.07
C PHE A 223 23.92 -12.74 1.88
N HIS A 224 22.75 -12.87 1.26
CA HIS A 224 21.56 -13.47 1.89
C HIS A 224 21.45 -14.97 1.58
N ASN A 225 22.46 -15.58 0.96
CA ASN A 225 22.40 -16.93 0.39
C ASN A 225 21.14 -17.15 -0.46
N PHE A 226 20.67 -16.09 -1.13
CA PHE A 226 19.42 -16.09 -1.90
C PHE A 226 18.21 -16.60 -1.12
N ARG A 227 18.13 -16.23 0.16
CA ARG A 227 17.03 -16.60 1.07
C ARG A 227 16.52 -15.40 1.84
N ILE A 228 15.21 -15.39 2.11
CA ILE A 228 14.59 -14.46 3.07
C ILE A 228 13.94 -15.29 4.17
N GLN A 229 14.21 -14.95 5.44
CA GLN A 229 13.54 -15.54 6.59
C GLN A 229 12.96 -14.43 7.47
N LYS A 230 11.68 -14.52 7.78
CA LYS A 230 10.97 -13.55 8.63
C LYS A 230 10.04 -14.28 9.60
N GLU A 231 10.15 -13.97 10.88
CA GLU A 231 9.09 -14.28 11.86
C GLU A 231 8.13 -13.09 11.89
N ILE A 232 6.84 -13.37 11.68
CA ILE A 232 5.79 -12.35 11.66
C ILE A 232 4.68 -12.70 12.63
N THR A 233 4.03 -11.68 13.19
CA THR A 233 2.78 -11.82 13.92
C THR A 233 1.68 -11.16 13.12
N LEU A 234 0.69 -11.94 12.72
CA LEU A 234 -0.51 -11.43 12.04
C LEU A 234 -1.63 -11.26 13.04
N ASN A 235 -2.44 -10.24 12.78
CA ASN A 235 -3.76 -10.07 13.36
C ASN A 235 -4.75 -9.77 12.23
N TYR A 236 -6.04 -9.82 12.55
CA TYR A 236 -7.09 -9.48 11.59
C TYR A 236 -7.11 -7.98 11.20
N GLU A 237 -6.24 -7.15 11.79
CA GLU A 237 -6.28 -5.70 11.63
C GLU A 237 -5.34 -5.15 10.58
N LYS A 238 -4.18 -5.79 10.41
CA LYS A 238 -3.09 -5.25 9.59
C LYS A 238 -2.48 -6.33 8.69
N PRO A 239 -2.50 -6.15 7.35
CA PRO A 239 -1.74 -7.01 6.45
C PRO A 239 -0.23 -6.84 6.70
N TYR A 240 0.52 -7.92 6.49
CA TYR A 240 1.99 -7.87 6.42
C TYR A 240 2.41 -7.76 4.96
N HIS A 241 3.24 -6.77 4.66
CA HIS A 241 3.82 -6.54 3.34
C HIS A 241 5.33 -6.79 3.41
N LEU A 242 5.85 -7.52 2.43
CA LEU A 242 7.27 -7.71 2.19
C LEU A 242 7.57 -7.35 0.73
N ILE A 243 8.44 -6.37 0.55
CA ILE A 243 8.90 -5.92 -0.77
C ILE A 243 10.33 -6.39 -0.95
N PHE A 244 10.59 -7.12 -2.04
CA PHE A 244 11.92 -7.62 -2.31
C PHE A 244 12.29 -7.47 -3.78
N TYR A 245 13.59 -7.39 -4.02
CA TYR A 245 14.18 -7.23 -5.33
C TYR A 245 15.33 -8.24 -5.47
N PRO A 246 15.15 -9.27 -6.31
CA PRO A 246 16.22 -10.21 -6.57
C PRO A 246 17.35 -9.57 -7.39
N CYS A 247 18.56 -9.60 -6.83
CA CYS A 247 19.81 -9.15 -7.43
C CYS A 247 20.71 -10.37 -7.67
N PHE A 248 20.39 -11.14 -8.70
CA PHE A 248 21.20 -12.28 -9.11
C PHE A 248 22.25 -11.88 -10.14
N GLU A 249 23.39 -12.58 -10.19
CA GLU A 249 24.31 -12.46 -11.33
C GLU A 249 23.59 -12.88 -12.62
N GLU A 250 23.88 -12.25 -13.76
CA GLU A 250 23.17 -12.56 -15.02
C GLU A 250 23.38 -14.02 -15.48
N SER A 251 24.47 -14.65 -15.04
CA SER A 251 24.80 -16.07 -15.26
C SER A 251 23.95 -17.04 -14.44
N SER A 252 23.32 -16.60 -13.36
CA SER A 252 22.94 -17.48 -12.25
C SER A 252 21.59 -18.20 -12.39
N ASN A 253 20.87 -18.00 -13.49
CA ASN A 253 19.67 -18.76 -13.93
C ASN A 253 18.59 -19.02 -12.85
N TYR A 254 18.46 -18.14 -11.86
CA TYR A 254 17.37 -18.16 -10.89
C TYR A 254 16.05 -17.81 -11.58
N LYS A 255 15.06 -18.72 -11.49
CA LYS A 255 13.76 -18.55 -12.16
C LYS A 255 12.56 -18.82 -11.27
N SER A 256 12.75 -19.42 -10.11
CA SER A 256 11.66 -19.68 -9.17
C SER A 256 12.03 -19.28 -7.74
N CYS A 257 11.00 -19.01 -6.95
CA CYS A 257 11.12 -18.86 -5.51
C CYS A 257 10.14 -19.84 -4.87
N GLU A 258 10.64 -20.77 -4.05
CA GLU A 258 9.82 -21.57 -3.14
C GLU A 258 9.51 -20.73 -1.92
N ILE A 259 8.23 -20.67 -1.55
CA ILE A 259 7.74 -19.88 -0.42
C ILE A 259 7.10 -20.86 0.54
N LYS A 260 7.64 -20.89 1.74
CA LYS A 260 7.22 -21.77 2.82
C LYS A 260 6.71 -20.93 3.97
N ILE A 261 5.49 -21.23 4.38
CA ILE A 261 4.79 -20.54 5.46
C ILE A 261 4.49 -21.57 6.53
N THR A 262 5.02 -21.35 7.73
CA THR A 262 4.83 -22.25 8.87
C THR A 262 4.13 -21.52 9.99
N ALA A 263 2.92 -21.97 10.35
CA ALA A 263 2.23 -21.52 11.55
C ALA A 263 2.99 -22.02 12.80
N LEU A 264 3.29 -21.11 13.73
CA LEU A 264 3.98 -21.44 14.98
C LEU A 264 3.01 -21.86 16.08
N GLU A 265 1.71 -21.71 15.84
CA GLU A 265 0.64 -22.02 16.80
C GLU A 265 -0.37 -22.99 16.18
N ASN A 266 -0.92 -23.88 17.01
CA ASN A 266 -1.93 -24.86 16.60
C ASN A 266 -3.32 -24.23 16.55
N THR A 267 -3.56 -23.41 15.54
CA THR A 267 -4.86 -22.74 15.34
C THR A 267 -5.36 -22.92 13.91
N VAL A 268 -6.69 -23.00 13.73
CA VAL A 268 -7.29 -22.95 12.40
C VAL A 268 -7.27 -21.51 11.91
N LEU A 269 -6.62 -21.27 10.77
CA LEU A 269 -6.42 -19.93 10.23
C LEU A 269 -6.71 -19.93 8.73
N ASN A 270 -7.46 -18.94 8.28
CA ASN A 270 -7.68 -18.71 6.86
C ASN A 270 -6.85 -17.48 6.47
N LEU A 271 -5.81 -17.69 5.68
CA LEU A 271 -4.95 -16.63 5.18
C LEU A 271 -5.27 -16.34 3.72
N CYS A 272 -5.12 -15.09 3.35
CA CYS A 272 -5.10 -14.68 1.96
C CYS A 272 -3.72 -14.09 1.66
N ILE A 273 -3.20 -14.48 0.50
CA ILE A 273 -1.90 -14.09 0.03
C ILE A 273 -2.06 -13.44 -1.33
N GLN A 274 -1.42 -12.30 -1.48
CA GLN A 274 -1.39 -11.53 -2.71
C GLN A 274 0.08 -11.33 -3.11
N TYR A 275 0.37 -11.66 -4.36
CA TYR A 275 1.64 -11.38 -5.01
C TYR A 275 1.43 -10.37 -6.11
N VAL A 276 2.22 -9.31 -6.11
CA VAL A 276 2.23 -8.32 -7.19
C VAL A 276 3.61 -8.29 -7.81
N PHE A 277 3.66 -8.57 -9.13
CA PHE A 277 4.83 -8.34 -9.94
C PHE A 277 4.70 -6.99 -10.64
N TRP A 278 5.44 -6.00 -10.12
CA TRP A 278 5.22 -4.60 -10.46
C TRP A 278 5.52 -4.28 -11.92
N ARG A 279 6.55 -4.90 -12.51
CA ARG A 279 6.95 -4.65 -13.91
C ARG A 279 5.89 -5.06 -14.92
N LYS A 280 5.18 -6.17 -14.68
CA LYS A 280 4.14 -6.70 -15.58
C LYS A 280 2.72 -6.34 -15.16
N ASN A 281 2.55 -5.68 -14.02
CA ASN A 281 1.24 -5.45 -13.41
C ASN A 281 0.44 -6.76 -13.27
N GLU A 282 1.15 -7.85 -12.97
CA GLU A 282 0.58 -9.18 -12.78
C GLU A 282 0.30 -9.38 -11.28
N GLU A 283 -0.91 -9.85 -10.97
CA GLU A 283 -1.35 -10.12 -9.62
C GLU A 283 -1.77 -11.59 -9.49
N THR A 284 -1.31 -12.25 -8.44
CA THR A 284 -1.75 -13.59 -8.08
C THR A 284 -2.27 -13.60 -6.66
N VAL A 285 -3.52 -14.07 -6.48
CA VAL A 285 -4.14 -14.22 -5.17
C VAL A 285 -4.30 -15.71 -4.85
N LYS A 286 -3.88 -16.12 -3.66
CA LYS A 286 -4.05 -17.48 -3.12
C LYS A 286 -4.69 -17.44 -1.75
N ILE A 287 -5.58 -18.38 -1.48
CA ILE A 287 -6.19 -18.59 -0.16
C ILE A 287 -5.56 -19.84 0.43
N LEU A 288 -5.03 -19.72 1.65
CA LEU A 288 -4.41 -20.83 2.37
C LEU A 288 -5.18 -21.11 3.66
N ASP A 289 -5.54 -22.37 3.87
CA ASP A 289 -6.24 -22.81 5.06
C ASP A 289 -5.29 -23.65 5.93
N PHE A 290 -4.89 -23.09 7.07
CA PHE A 290 -4.08 -23.79 8.06
C PHE A 290 -4.99 -24.52 9.04
N ILE A 291 -4.68 -25.79 9.26
CA ILE A 291 -5.35 -26.67 10.22
C ILE A 291 -4.22 -27.27 11.08
N PRO A 292 -4.41 -27.55 12.39
CA PRO A 292 -3.34 -28.04 13.27
C PRO A 292 -2.53 -29.24 12.76
N LYS A 293 -3.08 -30.05 11.84
CA LYS A 293 -2.37 -31.19 11.23
C LYS A 293 -1.43 -30.82 10.08
N ILE A 294 -1.57 -29.62 9.51
CA ILE A 294 -0.82 -29.13 8.36
C ILE A 294 -0.30 -27.72 8.71
N PRO A 295 0.69 -27.62 9.62
CA PRO A 295 1.19 -26.32 10.09
C PRO A 295 2.07 -25.63 9.05
N THR A 296 2.56 -26.34 8.02
CA THR A 296 3.42 -25.78 6.98
C THR A 296 2.77 -25.93 5.62
N GLN A 297 2.76 -24.84 4.85
CA GLN A 297 2.38 -24.84 3.44
C GLN A 297 3.53 -24.33 2.58
N LYS A 298 3.63 -24.87 1.37
CA LYS A 298 4.66 -24.54 0.39
C LYS A 298 4.05 -24.28 -0.97
N TYR A 299 4.58 -23.32 -1.70
CA TYR A 299 4.30 -23.14 -3.12
C TYR A 299 5.43 -22.38 -3.80
N SER A 300 5.51 -22.51 -5.11
CA SER A 300 6.51 -21.81 -5.91
C SER A 300 5.87 -20.71 -6.76
N ILE A 301 6.62 -19.64 -6.98
CA ILE A 301 6.30 -18.59 -7.95
C ILE A 301 7.46 -18.46 -8.95
N SER A 302 7.15 -18.01 -10.15
CA SER A 302 8.18 -17.59 -11.12
C SER A 302 8.76 -16.25 -10.68
N VAL A 303 10.07 -16.11 -10.78
CA VAL A 303 10.78 -14.86 -10.47
C VAL A 303 11.68 -14.45 -11.62
N GLU A 304 11.78 -13.15 -11.82
CA GLU A 304 12.68 -12.52 -12.76
C GLU A 304 13.78 -11.78 -11.98
N ASN A 305 14.98 -11.80 -12.53
CA ASN A 305 16.07 -11.00 -11.99
C ASN A 305 15.80 -9.50 -12.21
N LYS A 306 16.29 -8.65 -11.31
CA LYS A 306 16.18 -7.20 -11.41
C LYS A 306 14.72 -6.70 -11.52
N ALA A 307 13.86 -7.25 -10.67
CA ALA A 307 12.42 -7.01 -10.67
C ALA A 307 11.89 -6.80 -9.24
N THR A 308 10.97 -5.85 -9.06
CA THR A 308 10.34 -5.59 -7.75
C THR A 308 9.12 -6.49 -7.56
N TYR A 309 9.10 -7.18 -6.43
CA TYR A 309 7.99 -8.03 -5.98
C TYR A 309 7.41 -7.51 -4.67
N GLU A 310 6.09 -7.58 -4.54
CA GLU A 310 5.38 -7.37 -3.29
C GLU A 310 4.67 -8.67 -2.90
N PHE A 311 4.97 -9.15 -1.69
CA PHE A 311 4.23 -10.20 -1.01
C PHE A 311 3.40 -9.57 0.10
N CYS A 312 2.08 -9.73 0.01
CA CYS A 312 1.15 -9.35 1.04
C CYS A 312 0.46 -10.59 1.61
N ILE A 313 0.42 -10.70 2.94
CA ILE A 313 -0.32 -11.75 3.65
C ILE A 313 -1.21 -11.12 4.71
N TYR A 314 -2.47 -11.56 4.74
CA TYR A 314 -3.42 -11.10 5.74
C TYR A 314 -4.35 -12.22 6.21
N GLN A 315 -4.84 -12.02 7.43
CA GLN A 315 -5.71 -12.96 8.11
C GLN A 315 -7.18 -12.62 7.86
N LYS A 316 -7.98 -13.61 7.43
CA LYS A 316 -9.43 -13.41 7.23
C LYS A 316 -10.19 -13.38 8.56
N MET A 317 -11.25 -12.57 8.61
CA MET A 317 -12.19 -12.55 9.75
C MET A 317 -12.71 -13.97 10.08
N GLY A 318 -12.81 -14.28 11.37
CA GLY A 318 -13.27 -15.58 11.87
C GLY A 318 -12.16 -16.55 12.31
N SER A 319 -10.90 -16.10 12.35
CA SER A 319 -9.74 -16.86 12.82
C SER A 319 -9.16 -16.27 14.13
N SER A 320 -8.21 -16.94 14.80
CA SER A 320 -7.72 -16.52 16.14
C SER A 320 -7.21 -15.07 16.17
N ALA A 321 -7.36 -14.36 17.29
CA ALA A 321 -7.12 -12.90 17.32
C ALA A 321 -5.69 -12.47 16.92
N MET A 322 -4.68 -13.29 17.24
CA MET A 322 -3.31 -13.13 16.78
C MET A 322 -2.73 -14.51 16.45
N ALA A 323 -1.83 -14.58 15.47
CA ALA A 323 -1.12 -15.79 15.11
C ALA A 323 0.29 -15.48 14.61
N LYS A 324 1.24 -16.33 14.97
CA LYS A 324 2.64 -16.20 14.54
C LYS A 324 2.99 -17.15 13.41
N PHE A 325 3.81 -16.66 12.48
CA PHE A 325 4.25 -17.41 11.32
C PHE A 325 5.74 -17.21 11.04
N ASN A 326 6.39 -18.28 10.60
CA ASN A 326 7.68 -18.22 9.93
C ASN A 326 7.47 -18.23 8.42
N LEU A 327 8.01 -17.21 7.76
CA LEU A 327 8.06 -17.08 6.33
C LEU A 327 9.48 -17.36 5.85
N GLU A 328 9.63 -18.29 4.93
CA GLU A 328 10.89 -18.61 4.25
C GLU A 328 10.68 -18.47 2.74
N PHE A 329 11.55 -17.69 2.09
CA PHE A 329 11.62 -17.55 0.65
C PHE A 329 12.97 -18.12 0.21
N ASP A 330 12.96 -19.17 -0.60
CA ASP A 330 14.16 -19.83 -1.12
C ASP A 330 14.18 -19.70 -2.64
N PHE A 331 15.10 -18.89 -3.15
CA PHE A 331 15.23 -18.66 -4.59
C PHE A 331 16.02 -19.81 -5.21
N GLN A 332 15.51 -20.37 -6.30
CA GLN A 332 16.03 -21.59 -6.90
C GLN A 332 16.46 -21.36 -8.36
N LYS A 333 17.57 -22.00 -8.72
CA LYS A 333 18.05 -22.07 -10.10
C LYS A 333 17.21 -23.05 -10.89
N ASP A 334 17.02 -22.75 -12.17
CA ASP A 334 16.43 -23.69 -13.11
C ASP A 334 17.46 -24.77 -13.46
N ASN A 335 17.32 -25.94 -12.81
CA ASN A 335 18.27 -27.06 -12.92
C ASN A 335 18.35 -27.69 -14.31
N GLN A 336 17.55 -27.24 -15.29
CA GLN A 336 17.62 -27.77 -16.65
C GLN A 336 18.97 -27.47 -17.34
N LYS A 337 19.69 -26.40 -16.96
CA LYS A 337 20.98 -26.06 -17.57
C LYS A 337 22.17 -26.84 -16.98
N GLU A 338 22.20 -27.05 -15.66
CA GLU A 338 23.24 -27.88 -15.02
C GLU A 338 23.20 -29.35 -15.47
N ALA A 339 22.03 -29.85 -15.85
CA ALA A 339 21.90 -31.20 -16.42
C ALA A 339 22.43 -31.31 -17.85
N ILE A 340 22.35 -30.22 -18.64
CA ILE A 340 22.87 -30.16 -20.01
C ILE A 340 24.38 -29.96 -19.98
N ASP A 341 24.90 -29.05 -19.16
CA ASP A 341 26.35 -28.81 -19.04
C ASP A 341 27.08 -30.05 -18.47
N ARG A 342 26.47 -30.77 -17.52
CA ARG A 342 27.00 -32.07 -17.02
C ARG A 342 26.83 -33.23 -18.01
N ALA A 343 25.89 -33.15 -18.95
CA ALA A 343 25.73 -34.15 -20.00
C ALA A 343 26.76 -33.93 -21.12
N GLU A 344 26.99 -32.67 -21.51
CA GLU A 344 28.03 -32.29 -22.48
C GLU A 344 29.44 -32.60 -21.96
N ASP A 345 29.75 -32.34 -20.69
CA ASP A 345 31.04 -32.74 -20.10
C ASP A 345 31.24 -34.28 -20.06
N LYS A 346 30.17 -35.04 -19.81
CA LYS A 346 30.24 -36.52 -19.80
C LYS A 346 30.39 -37.10 -21.20
N ASP A 347 29.73 -36.52 -22.19
CA ASP A 347 29.85 -36.94 -23.60
C ASP A 347 31.21 -36.53 -24.18
N THR A 348 31.79 -35.42 -23.73
CA THR A 348 33.14 -34.99 -24.14
C THR A 348 34.21 -35.92 -23.55
N VAL A 349 34.13 -36.25 -22.26
CA VAL A 349 35.05 -37.22 -21.61
C VAL A 349 34.87 -38.63 -22.17
N ALA A 350 33.64 -39.05 -22.50
CA ALA A 350 33.38 -40.36 -23.12
C ALA A 350 33.95 -40.44 -24.55
N ASN A 351 33.86 -39.36 -25.34
CA ASN A 351 34.42 -39.30 -26.69
C ASN A 351 35.95 -39.27 -26.69
N GLU A 352 36.60 -38.56 -25.75
CA GLU A 352 38.07 -38.58 -25.62
C GLU A 352 38.61 -39.98 -25.24
N LEU A 353 37.91 -40.71 -24.36
CA LEU A 353 38.25 -42.10 -23.99
C LEU A 353 38.01 -43.11 -25.12
N LEU A 354 37.07 -42.83 -26.04
CA LEU A 354 36.81 -43.64 -27.24
C LEU A 354 37.82 -43.36 -28.36
N GLN A 355 38.29 -42.12 -28.48
CA GLN A 355 39.35 -41.73 -29.41
C GLN A 355 40.69 -42.35 -29.00
N SER A 356 41.06 -42.29 -27.71
CA SER A 356 42.34 -42.83 -27.22
C SER A 356 42.46 -44.35 -27.33
N LYS A 357 41.34 -45.08 -27.43
CA LYS A 357 41.32 -46.53 -27.66
C LYS A 357 41.40 -46.93 -29.13
N LYS A 358 41.11 -46.02 -30.06
CA LYS A 358 41.24 -46.28 -31.52
C LYS A 358 42.66 -46.08 -32.02
N ASP A 359 43.49 -45.32 -31.31
CA ASP A 359 44.89 -45.09 -31.67
C ASP A 359 45.86 -46.16 -31.12
N CYS A 360 45.34 -47.25 -30.54
CA CYS A 360 46.12 -48.35 -29.94
C CYS A 360 45.77 -49.75 -30.52
N ILE A 361 45.21 -49.84 -31.72
CA ILE A 361 44.99 -51.11 -32.45
C ILE A 361 45.68 -51.08 -33.80
#